data_AF-A0ABD1XIP5-F1
#
_entry.id   AF-A0ABD1XIP5-F1
#
_cell.length_a   1.000
_cell.length_b   1.000
_cell.length_c   1.000
_cell.angle_alpha   90.00
_cell.angle_beta   90.00
_cell.angle_gamma   90.00
#
_symmetry.space_group_name_H-M   'P 1'
#
loop_
_entity.id
_entity.type
_entity.pdbx_description
1 polymer ?
#
loop_
_entity_poly.entity_id
_entity_poly.type
_entity_poly.pdbx_seq_one_letter_code
_entity_poly.pdbx_strand_id
1 'polypeptide(L)'
;MSHKNQADKIRNRTLWQEIFQLSHPLTGEPVSTWYEPGETWNSVFGDISSAFEECRAECVGLFFSAHPEAMEAVGYTGQEAEALMLRAGFLAIETYSEDTGFWAQAHAQGLQYYELYLQPRSLMPNADVAKGREFFSVLTTPPKYLLELKRIISANRSMFVQAHTRITKNKEGESRVMLEEFDATSVGIIESGLARFKEWISDC
;
A
#
# COMPACT_ATOMS: atom_id res chain seq x y z
N MET A 1 -9.40 33.61 20.87
CA MET A 1 -7.97 33.93 20.62
C MET A 1 -7.52 33.03 19.49
N SER A 2 -7.38 33.60 18.29
CA SER A 2 -7.45 32.87 17.03
C SER A 2 -6.16 32.14 16.68
N HIS A 3 -6.27 31.09 15.85
CA HIS A 3 -5.21 30.25 15.28
C HIS A 3 -3.91 30.99 14.87
N LYS A 4 -3.97 32.30 14.58
CA LYS A 4 -2.79 33.14 14.32
C LYS A 4 -1.74 33.11 15.44
N ASN A 5 -2.16 33.09 16.71
CA ASN A 5 -1.23 33.09 17.86
C ASN A 5 -0.42 31.79 18.02
N GLN A 6 -0.85 30.69 17.40
CA GLN A 6 -0.18 29.40 17.48
C GLN A 6 0.80 29.22 16.30
N ALA A 7 0.38 29.63 15.10
CA ALA A 7 1.26 29.69 13.92
C ALA A 7 2.50 30.57 14.16
N ASP A 8 2.34 31.75 14.79
CA ASP A 8 3.46 32.64 15.12
C ASP A 8 4.43 32.06 16.17
N LYS A 9 3.95 31.16 17.04
CA LYS A 9 4.81 30.45 18.01
C LYS A 9 5.59 29.30 17.38
N ILE A 10 5.00 28.60 16.41
CA ILE A 10 5.65 27.52 15.66
C ILE A 10 6.73 28.10 14.73
N ARG A 11 6.42 29.22 14.06
CA ARG A 11 7.33 29.93 13.15
C ARG A 11 8.61 30.46 13.79
N ASN A 12 8.62 30.66 15.12
CA ASN A 12 9.78 31.13 15.88
C ASN A 12 10.72 30.02 16.37
N ARG A 13 10.44 28.76 16.05
CA ARG A 13 11.39 27.65 16.28
C ARG A 13 12.33 27.54 15.07
N THR A 14 13.63 27.41 15.33
CA THR A 14 14.70 27.37 14.30
C THR A 14 14.44 26.38 13.17
N LEU A 15 13.93 25.17 13.46
CA LEU A 15 13.58 24.15 12.46
C LEU A 15 12.42 24.54 11.51
N TRP A 16 11.50 25.41 11.96
CA TRP A 16 10.33 25.80 11.16
C TRP A 16 10.61 27.00 10.25
N GLN A 17 11.63 27.80 10.55
CA GLN A 17 12.03 28.93 9.71
C GLN A 17 12.56 28.49 8.34
N GLU A 18 13.18 27.32 8.26
CA GLU A 18 13.71 26.73 7.02
C GLU A 18 12.59 26.17 6.13
N ILE A 19 11.52 25.61 6.71
CA ILE A 19 10.38 25.06 5.96
C ILE A 19 9.69 26.14 5.13
N PHE A 20 9.55 27.36 5.65
CA PHE A 20 8.96 28.49 4.93
C PHE A 20 9.83 29.04 3.79
N GLN A 21 11.08 28.58 3.67
CA GLN A 21 11.97 28.90 2.55
C GLN A 21 11.91 27.83 1.45
N LEU A 22 11.24 26.69 1.70
CA LEU A 22 11.05 25.64 0.70
C LEU A 22 10.00 26.05 -0.32
N SER A 23 10.32 25.80 -1.59
CA SER A 23 9.39 25.94 -2.72
C SER A 23 8.74 24.60 -3.02
N HIS A 24 7.42 24.61 -3.20
CA HIS A 24 6.66 23.43 -3.56
C HIS A 24 7.11 22.92 -4.95
N PRO A 25 7.51 21.65 -5.12
CA PRO A 25 8.14 21.20 -6.36
C PRO A 25 7.22 21.16 -7.59
N LEU A 26 5.89 21.08 -7.40
CA LEU A 26 4.94 21.19 -8.52
C LEU A 26 4.50 22.61 -8.86
N THR A 27 4.24 23.46 -7.86
CA THR A 27 3.66 24.79 -8.09
C THR A 27 4.72 25.89 -8.10
N GLY A 28 5.92 25.62 -7.57
CA GLY A 28 6.96 26.62 -7.34
C GLY A 28 6.66 27.58 -6.18
N GLU A 29 5.45 27.52 -5.61
CA GLU A 29 4.99 28.42 -4.57
C GLU A 29 5.59 28.08 -3.19
N PRO A 30 5.75 29.05 -2.28
CA PRO A 30 6.18 28.77 -0.92
C PRO A 30 5.23 27.80 -0.18
N VAL A 31 5.78 26.92 0.63
CA VAL A 31 5.00 26.03 1.50
C VAL A 31 4.16 26.87 2.47
N SER A 32 2.84 26.63 2.48
CA SER A 32 1.87 27.40 3.27
C SER A 32 1.00 26.56 4.21
N THR A 33 1.17 25.24 4.20
CA THR A 33 0.36 24.28 4.98
C THR A 33 1.25 23.15 5.53
N TRP A 34 0.92 22.61 6.70
CA TRP A 34 1.70 21.60 7.44
C TRP A 34 0.81 20.86 8.45
N TYR A 35 1.31 19.75 9.02
CA TYR A 35 0.66 19.06 10.13
C TYR A 35 0.87 19.79 11.45
N GLU A 36 -0.22 20.04 12.18
CA GLU A 36 -0.18 20.58 13.53
C GLU A 36 0.22 19.51 14.57
N PRO A 37 0.66 19.91 15.78
CA PRO A 37 1.01 18.96 16.83
C PRO A 37 -0.13 17.99 17.15
N GLY A 38 0.16 16.68 17.02
CA GLY A 38 -0.82 15.61 17.25
C GLY A 38 -1.59 15.18 16.00
N GLU A 39 -1.47 15.93 14.89
CA GLU A 39 -1.98 15.48 13.60
C GLU A 39 -1.05 14.43 12.99
N THR A 40 -1.65 13.49 12.29
CA THR A 40 -0.98 12.41 11.56
C THR A 40 -1.57 12.34 10.15
N TRP A 41 -0.87 11.64 9.25
CA TRP A 41 -1.39 11.32 7.91
C TRP A 41 -2.83 10.80 7.97
N ASN A 42 -3.09 9.79 8.81
CA ASN A 42 -4.42 9.19 8.95
C ASN A 42 -5.46 10.16 9.52
N SER A 43 -5.10 11.03 10.47
CA SER A 43 -6.08 11.97 11.03
C SER A 43 -6.48 13.09 10.07
N VAL A 44 -5.58 13.48 9.16
CA VAL A 44 -5.80 14.55 8.19
C VAL A 44 -6.45 14.03 6.90
N PHE A 45 -5.93 12.92 6.35
CA PHE A 45 -6.42 12.36 5.08
C PHE A 45 -7.61 11.40 5.25
N GLY A 46 -7.82 10.87 6.46
CA GLY A 46 -9.01 10.09 6.80
C GLY A 46 -9.13 8.80 6.00
N ASP A 47 -10.28 8.59 5.38
CA ASP A 47 -10.66 7.37 4.64
C ASP A 47 -9.77 7.07 3.42
N ILE A 48 -9.16 8.09 2.80
CA ILE A 48 -8.27 7.89 1.66
C ILE A 48 -6.81 7.66 2.05
N SER A 49 -6.46 7.78 3.34
CA SER A 49 -5.06 7.80 3.78
C SER A 49 -4.32 6.51 3.41
N SER A 50 -4.93 5.35 3.64
CA SER A 50 -4.33 4.05 3.29
C SER A 50 -4.20 3.88 1.78
N ALA A 51 -5.26 4.11 1.02
CA ALA A 51 -5.25 3.93 -0.43
C ALA A 51 -4.26 4.87 -1.13
N PHE A 52 -4.14 6.11 -0.64
CA PHE A 52 -3.20 7.07 -1.18
C PHE A 52 -1.74 6.67 -0.87
N GLU A 53 -1.45 6.17 0.33
CA GLU A 53 -0.09 5.74 0.68
C GLU A 53 0.33 4.47 -0.06
N GLU A 54 -0.58 3.50 -0.23
CA GLU A 54 -0.32 2.32 -1.05
C GLU A 54 -0.10 2.71 -2.52
N CYS A 55 -0.92 3.61 -3.06
CA CYS A 55 -0.72 4.14 -4.41
C CYS A 55 0.67 4.80 -4.56
N ARG A 56 1.12 5.55 -3.56
CA ARG A 56 2.46 6.14 -3.56
C ARG A 56 3.54 5.06 -3.55
N ALA A 57 3.40 4.03 -2.73
CA ALA A 57 4.35 2.93 -2.63
C ALA A 57 4.44 2.12 -3.94
N GLU A 58 3.30 1.80 -4.54
CA GLU A 58 3.21 1.09 -5.83
C GLU A 58 3.83 1.92 -6.96
N CYS A 59 3.56 3.24 -7.03
CA CYS A 59 4.21 4.13 -7.99
C CYS A 59 5.74 4.17 -7.84
N VAL A 60 6.26 4.06 -6.61
CA VAL A 60 7.70 3.95 -6.36
C VAL A 60 8.23 2.61 -6.85
N GLY A 61 7.52 1.51 -6.60
CA GLY A 61 7.86 0.18 -7.12
C GLY A 61 7.87 0.14 -8.65
N LEU A 62 6.85 0.70 -9.29
CA LEU A 62 6.75 0.92 -10.73
C LEU A 62 7.94 1.70 -11.29
N PHE A 63 8.26 2.83 -10.69
CA PHE A 63 9.38 3.65 -11.10
C PHE A 63 10.70 2.87 -11.03
N PHE A 64 10.97 2.19 -9.92
CA PHE A 64 12.18 1.38 -9.78
C PHE A 64 12.19 0.17 -10.71
N SER A 65 11.03 -0.41 -11.06
CA SER A 65 10.97 -1.54 -12.00
C SER A 65 11.45 -1.19 -13.42
N ALA A 66 11.37 0.09 -13.80
CA ALA A 66 11.91 0.59 -15.06
C ALA A 66 13.43 0.86 -15.02
N HIS A 67 14.08 0.69 -13.87
CA HIS A 67 15.53 0.86 -13.72
C HIS A 67 16.20 -0.54 -13.70
N PRO A 68 16.98 -0.90 -14.74
CA PRO A 68 17.60 -2.22 -14.85
C PRO A 68 18.44 -2.61 -13.62
N GLU A 69 19.15 -1.66 -13.03
CA GLU A 69 19.98 -1.87 -11.84
C GLU A 69 19.14 -2.30 -10.61
N ALA A 70 17.93 -1.75 -10.46
CA ALA A 70 17.04 -2.11 -9.36
C ALA A 70 16.44 -3.52 -9.56
N MET A 71 16.13 -3.89 -10.81
CA MET A 71 15.62 -5.22 -11.14
C MET A 71 16.71 -6.30 -11.03
N GLU A 72 17.94 -5.98 -11.41
CA GLU A 72 19.09 -6.88 -11.24
C GLU A 72 19.33 -7.22 -9.76
N ALA A 73 19.19 -6.24 -8.87
CA ALA A 73 19.33 -6.45 -7.42
C ALA A 73 18.30 -7.44 -6.84
N VAL A 74 17.13 -7.59 -7.47
CA VAL A 74 16.09 -8.57 -7.08
C VAL A 74 16.08 -9.84 -7.95
N GLY A 75 17.10 -9.99 -8.81
CA GLY A 75 17.34 -11.21 -9.59
C GLY A 75 16.55 -11.33 -10.90
N TYR A 76 15.95 -10.25 -11.40
CA TYR A 76 15.20 -10.23 -12.66
C TYR A 76 15.89 -9.34 -13.70
N THR A 77 15.95 -9.79 -14.95
CA THR A 77 16.52 -9.00 -16.06
C THR A 77 15.70 -9.15 -17.34
N GLY A 78 15.77 -8.14 -18.20
CA GLY A 78 15.13 -8.18 -19.52
C GLY A 78 13.60 -8.24 -19.46
N GLN A 79 13.01 -8.96 -20.41
CA GLN A 79 11.57 -8.93 -20.73
C GLN A 79 10.66 -9.47 -19.62
N GLU A 80 11.19 -10.29 -18.70
CA GLU A 80 10.45 -10.86 -17.57
C GLU A 80 10.04 -9.79 -16.55
N ALA A 81 10.89 -8.79 -16.34
CA ALA A 81 10.61 -7.67 -15.42
C ALA A 81 9.44 -6.81 -15.92
N GLU A 82 9.42 -6.49 -17.22
CA GLU A 82 8.37 -5.69 -17.86
C GLU A 82 7.01 -6.41 -17.83
N ALA A 83 7.00 -7.73 -18.09
CA ALA A 83 5.78 -8.53 -18.12
C ALA A 83 5.10 -8.66 -16.75
N LEU A 84 5.88 -8.72 -15.66
CA LEU A 84 5.36 -8.86 -14.30
C LEU A 84 4.50 -7.64 -13.91
N MET A 85 4.95 -6.45 -14.31
CA MET A 85 4.33 -5.19 -13.91
C MET A 85 3.03 -4.91 -14.66
N LEU A 86 3.02 -5.14 -15.98
CA LEU A 86 1.80 -5.04 -16.79
C LEU A 86 0.71 -5.99 -16.26
N ARG A 87 1.08 -7.21 -15.88
CA ARG A 87 0.14 -8.20 -15.33
C ARG A 87 -0.50 -7.71 -14.03
N ALA A 88 0.28 -7.12 -13.11
CA ALA A 88 -0.24 -6.58 -11.86
C ALA A 88 -1.26 -5.45 -12.11
N GLY A 89 -0.94 -4.51 -13.01
CA GLY A 89 -1.85 -3.42 -13.38
C GLY A 89 -3.16 -3.90 -14.01
N PHE A 90 -3.11 -4.94 -14.85
CA PHE A 90 -4.34 -5.53 -15.40
C PHE A 90 -5.19 -6.22 -14.32
N LEU A 91 -4.59 -7.01 -13.44
CA LEU A 91 -5.33 -7.69 -12.37
C LEU A 91 -5.96 -6.70 -11.38
N ALA A 92 -5.33 -5.55 -11.14
CA ALA A 92 -5.84 -4.52 -10.26
C ALA A 92 -7.22 -3.98 -10.67
N ILE A 93 -7.48 -3.85 -11.98
CA ILE A 93 -8.73 -3.30 -12.54
C ILE A 93 -9.98 -4.05 -12.05
N GLU A 94 -9.86 -5.35 -11.74
CA GLU A 94 -10.95 -6.16 -11.19
C GLU A 94 -11.57 -5.54 -9.92
N THR A 95 -10.75 -4.87 -9.11
CA THR A 95 -11.16 -4.32 -7.82
C THR A 95 -11.84 -2.96 -7.93
N TYR A 96 -11.87 -2.32 -9.11
CA TYR A 96 -12.58 -1.06 -9.33
C TYR A 96 -14.07 -1.28 -9.57
N SER A 97 -14.93 -0.62 -8.83
CA SER A 97 -16.38 -0.63 -9.02
C SER A 97 -16.82 0.51 -9.94
N GLU A 98 -17.36 0.19 -11.11
CA GLU A 98 -17.89 1.20 -12.05
C GLU A 98 -19.14 1.90 -11.49
N ASP A 99 -19.97 1.16 -10.74
CA ASP A 99 -21.23 1.67 -10.20
C ASP A 99 -21.02 2.73 -9.11
N THR A 100 -19.93 2.59 -8.35
CA THR A 100 -19.66 3.43 -7.19
C THR A 100 -18.44 4.32 -7.36
N GLY A 101 -17.63 4.09 -8.39
CA GLY A 101 -16.37 4.81 -8.61
C GLY A 101 -15.29 4.49 -7.58
N PHE A 102 -15.47 3.45 -6.76
CA PHE A 102 -14.56 3.10 -5.66
C PHE A 102 -13.71 1.87 -5.97
N TRP A 103 -12.49 1.87 -5.44
CA TRP A 103 -11.61 0.71 -5.43
C TRP A 103 -11.85 -0.11 -4.16
N ALA A 104 -12.05 -1.42 -4.32
CA ALA A 104 -12.21 -2.34 -3.20
C ALA A 104 -10.88 -2.73 -2.54
N GLN A 105 -9.74 -2.35 -3.14
CA GLN A 105 -8.40 -2.68 -2.65
C GLN A 105 -7.44 -1.50 -2.87
N ALA A 106 -6.81 -1.06 -1.78
CA ALA A 106 -5.96 0.14 -1.72
C ALA A 106 -4.74 0.12 -2.66
N HIS A 107 -4.12 -1.05 -2.86
CA HIS A 107 -2.89 -1.22 -3.67
C HIS A 107 -3.21 -1.24 -5.17
N ALA A 108 -4.34 -1.83 -5.55
CA ALA A 108 -4.82 -1.87 -6.93
C ALA A 108 -5.04 -0.47 -7.54
N GLN A 109 -5.31 0.51 -6.69
CA GLN A 109 -5.63 1.87 -7.07
C GLN A 109 -4.44 2.65 -7.67
N GLY A 110 -3.18 2.25 -7.39
CA GLY A 110 -1.98 2.99 -7.80
C GLY A 110 -1.34 2.60 -9.14
N LEU A 111 -1.78 1.50 -9.76
CA LEU A 111 -1.01 0.85 -10.82
C LEU A 111 -1.25 1.40 -12.24
N GLN A 112 -1.95 2.53 -12.37
CA GLN A 112 -2.49 2.95 -13.66
C GLN A 112 -1.62 3.95 -14.44
N TYR A 113 -0.64 4.63 -13.81
CA TYR A 113 0.12 5.67 -14.50
C TYR A 113 1.61 5.74 -14.10
N TYR A 114 2.48 5.34 -15.03
CA TYR A 114 3.93 5.52 -14.97
C TYR A 114 4.36 7.01 -15.05
N GLU A 115 3.55 7.88 -15.65
CA GLU A 115 3.90 9.29 -15.92
C GLU A 115 3.84 10.23 -14.70
N LEU A 116 3.31 9.81 -13.55
CA LEU A 116 2.94 10.73 -12.47
C LEU A 116 3.78 10.64 -11.19
N TYR A 117 4.95 9.99 -11.24
CA TYR A 117 5.87 9.80 -10.10
C TYR A 117 6.18 11.08 -9.29
N LEU A 118 6.17 12.25 -9.93
CA LEU A 118 6.54 13.51 -9.28
C LEU A 118 5.41 14.16 -8.48
N GLN A 119 4.14 13.84 -8.76
CA GLN A 119 3.02 14.60 -8.19
C GLN A 119 2.60 14.17 -6.77
N PRO A 120 2.45 12.86 -6.45
CA PRO A 120 2.05 12.40 -5.11
C PRO A 120 3.04 12.83 -4.01
N ARG A 121 4.34 12.87 -4.33
CA ARG A 121 5.42 13.21 -3.39
C ARG A 121 5.37 14.66 -2.90
N SER A 122 4.74 15.54 -3.66
CA SER A 122 4.66 16.97 -3.34
C SER A 122 3.44 17.34 -2.49
N LEU A 123 2.37 16.55 -2.53
CA LEU A 123 1.10 16.86 -1.85
C LEU A 123 1.12 16.39 -0.39
N MET A 124 1.85 15.30 -0.10
CA MET A 124 1.95 14.67 1.22
C MET A 124 2.52 15.57 2.34
N PRO A 125 3.63 16.32 2.12
CA PRO A 125 4.22 17.15 3.16
C PRO A 125 3.37 18.38 3.51
N ASN A 126 2.45 18.76 2.61
CA ASN A 126 1.71 20.01 2.70
C ASN A 126 0.33 19.86 3.36
N ALA A 127 -0.09 18.66 3.79
CA ALA A 127 -1.41 18.47 4.42
C ALA A 127 -2.61 19.04 3.61
N ASP A 128 -2.48 19.19 2.29
CA ASP A 128 -3.51 19.74 1.40
C ASP A 128 -4.49 18.63 0.99
N VAL A 129 -5.45 18.36 1.86
CA VAL A 129 -6.43 17.27 1.69
C VAL A 129 -7.31 17.49 0.46
N ALA A 130 -7.70 18.73 0.17
CA ALA A 130 -8.60 19.05 -0.93
C ALA A 130 -7.94 18.72 -2.27
N LYS A 131 -6.72 19.22 -2.51
CA LYS A 131 -5.97 18.86 -3.72
C LYS A 131 -5.54 17.41 -3.74
N GLY A 132 -5.20 16.85 -2.56
CA GLY A 132 -4.89 15.44 -2.43
C GLY A 132 -6.03 14.54 -2.93
N ARG A 133 -7.27 14.84 -2.53
CA ARG A 133 -8.47 14.12 -2.99
C ARG A 133 -8.75 14.31 -4.47
N GLU A 134 -8.66 15.53 -4.98
CA GLU A 134 -8.88 15.83 -6.40
C GLU A 134 -7.85 15.10 -7.28
N PHE A 135 -6.57 15.25 -6.96
CA PHE A 135 -5.48 14.57 -7.65
C PHE A 135 -5.63 13.05 -7.62
N PHE A 136 -5.91 12.49 -6.43
CA PHE A 136 -6.09 11.05 -6.26
C PHE A 136 -7.29 10.53 -7.04
N SER A 137 -8.42 11.25 -7.05
CA SER A 137 -9.60 10.85 -7.81
C SER A 137 -9.33 10.81 -9.32
N VAL A 138 -8.62 11.80 -9.86
CA VAL A 138 -8.28 11.86 -11.29
C VAL A 138 -7.30 10.75 -11.66
N LEU A 139 -6.23 10.58 -10.87
CA LEU A 139 -5.17 9.59 -11.11
C LEU A 139 -5.72 8.15 -11.14
N THR A 140 -6.73 7.88 -10.33
CA THR A 140 -7.16 6.52 -10.03
C THR A 140 -8.44 6.12 -10.75
N THR A 141 -8.95 6.95 -11.67
CA THR A 141 -10.13 6.60 -12.47
C THR A 141 -9.69 5.89 -13.75
N PRO A 142 -10.06 4.59 -13.95
CA PRO A 142 -9.68 3.86 -15.14
C PRO A 142 -10.24 4.45 -16.44
N PRO A 143 -9.43 4.54 -17.51
CA PRO A 143 -9.96 4.85 -18.81
C PRO A 143 -10.90 3.74 -19.29
N LYS A 144 -11.95 4.12 -20.03
CA LYS A 144 -13.06 3.23 -20.41
C LYS A 144 -12.61 1.93 -21.11
N TYR A 145 -11.56 1.98 -21.93
CA TYR A 145 -11.05 0.80 -22.62
C TYR A 145 -10.49 -0.26 -21.66
N LEU A 146 -9.95 0.14 -20.50
CA LEU A 146 -9.48 -0.80 -19.47
C LEU A 146 -10.67 -1.42 -18.72
N LEU A 147 -11.76 -0.68 -18.53
CA LEU A 147 -12.98 -1.21 -17.93
C LEU A 147 -13.64 -2.28 -18.80
N GLU A 148 -13.57 -2.14 -20.12
CA GLU A 148 -14.06 -3.17 -21.05
C GLU A 148 -13.30 -4.49 -20.89
N LEU A 149 -12.00 -4.45 -20.55
CA LEU A 149 -11.19 -5.63 -20.27
C LEU A 149 -11.52 -6.31 -18.94
N LYS A 150 -12.14 -5.58 -18.00
CA LYS A 150 -12.55 -6.12 -16.69
C LYS A 150 -13.46 -7.34 -16.83
N ARG A 151 -14.29 -7.39 -17.87
CA ARG A 151 -15.20 -8.53 -18.16
C ARG A 151 -14.46 -9.83 -18.50
N ILE A 152 -13.19 -9.72 -18.90
CA ILE A 152 -12.32 -10.83 -19.28
C ILE A 152 -11.45 -11.27 -18.09
N ILE A 153 -11.13 -10.33 -17.19
CA ILE A 153 -10.29 -10.57 -16.03
C ILE A 153 -11.13 -11.20 -14.91
N SER A 154 -10.80 -12.43 -14.54
CA SER A 154 -11.34 -13.11 -13.35
C SER A 154 -10.15 -13.54 -12.51
N ALA A 155 -9.89 -12.91 -11.36
CA ALA A 155 -8.82 -13.38 -10.49
C ALA A 155 -9.36 -14.41 -9.51
N ASN A 156 -8.73 -15.59 -9.51
CA ASN A 156 -8.89 -16.53 -8.41
C ASN A 156 -8.15 -15.98 -7.19
N ARG A 157 -8.87 -15.67 -6.12
CA ARG A 157 -8.26 -15.38 -4.83
C ARG A 157 -7.77 -16.68 -4.22
N SER A 158 -6.47 -16.78 -4.04
CA SER A 158 -5.85 -17.93 -3.38
C SER A 158 -6.05 -17.84 -1.88
N MET A 159 -6.26 -18.98 -1.23
CA MET A 159 -6.23 -19.09 0.23
C MET A 159 -4.90 -19.72 0.65
N PHE A 160 -4.30 -19.18 1.71
CA PHE A 160 -3.09 -19.74 2.30
C PHE A 160 -3.43 -20.77 3.36
N VAL A 161 -2.79 -21.94 3.28
CA VAL A 161 -2.81 -22.93 4.35
C VAL A 161 -1.65 -22.60 5.29
N GLN A 162 -1.97 -22.23 6.53
CA GLN A 162 -0.95 -21.78 7.48
C GLN A 162 -0.30 -22.97 8.18
N ALA A 163 1.03 -23.06 8.12
CA ALA A 163 1.80 -23.98 8.93
C ALA A 163 1.76 -23.59 10.41
N HIS A 164 2.01 -24.56 11.29
CA HIS A 164 2.03 -24.37 12.73
C HIS A 164 3.38 -24.72 13.34
N THR A 165 3.66 -24.17 14.52
CA THR A 165 4.84 -24.53 15.29
C THR A 165 4.47 -25.43 16.47
N ARG A 166 5.26 -26.48 16.69
CA ARG A 166 5.09 -27.45 17.79
C ARG A 166 6.37 -27.59 18.57
N ILE A 167 6.27 -27.76 19.89
CA ILE A 167 7.41 -28.11 20.72
C ILE A 167 7.41 -29.63 20.90
N THR A 168 8.46 -30.27 20.40
CA THR A 168 8.71 -31.71 20.59
C THR A 168 9.96 -31.90 21.43
N LYS A 169 10.02 -32.97 22.24
CA LYS A 169 11.25 -33.33 22.95
C LYS A 169 11.99 -34.42 22.17
N ASN A 170 13.30 -34.27 22.01
CA ASN A 170 14.14 -35.33 21.46
C ASN A 170 14.30 -36.48 22.47
N LYS A 171 14.94 -37.59 22.06
CA LYS A 171 15.19 -38.75 22.93
C LYS A 171 16.06 -38.44 24.15
N GLU A 172 16.76 -37.31 24.15
CA GLU A 172 17.64 -36.81 25.21
C GLU A 172 16.94 -35.79 26.14
N GLY A 173 15.67 -35.48 25.87
CA GLY A 173 14.86 -34.56 26.68
C GLY A 173 14.93 -33.08 26.29
N GLU A 174 15.70 -32.73 25.26
CA GLU A 174 15.81 -31.36 24.74
C GLU A 174 14.57 -30.97 23.92
N SER A 175 14.02 -29.80 24.20
CA SER A 175 12.90 -29.23 23.45
C SER A 175 13.37 -28.67 22.10
N ARG A 176 12.67 -29.04 21.02
CA ARG A 176 12.86 -28.51 19.66
C ARG A 176 11.54 -28.01 19.10
N VAL A 177 11.61 -26.90 18.37
CA VAL A 177 10.47 -26.37 17.61
C VAL A 177 10.44 -27.06 16.25
N MET A 178 9.31 -27.66 15.93
CA MET A 178 9.01 -28.30 14.65
C MET A 178 8.00 -27.44 13.89
N LEU A 179 8.19 -27.33 12.58
CA LEU A 179 7.20 -26.79 11.66
C LEU A 179 6.28 -27.93 11.20
N GLU A 180 4.99 -27.81 11.48
CA GLU A 180 3.93 -28.70 11.02
C GLU A 180 3.28 -28.03 9.81
N GLU A 181 3.51 -28.59 8.63
CA GLU A 181 2.97 -28.13 7.36
C GLU A 181 1.74 -28.94 6.97
N PHE A 182 0.88 -28.34 6.14
CA PHE A 182 -0.37 -28.93 5.67
C PHE A 182 -0.46 -28.76 4.16
N ASP A 183 -1.16 -29.68 3.49
CA ASP A 183 -1.30 -29.63 2.04
C ASP A 183 -2.06 -28.37 1.59
N ALA A 184 -1.66 -27.79 0.45
CA ALA A 184 -2.31 -26.62 -0.15
C ALA A 184 -3.66 -26.98 -0.81
N THR A 185 -4.57 -27.56 -0.02
CA THR A 185 -5.89 -28.05 -0.44
C THR A 185 -6.98 -27.52 0.50
N SER A 186 -8.24 -27.64 0.09
CA SER A 186 -9.38 -27.35 0.97
C SER A 186 -9.38 -28.20 2.24
N VAL A 187 -8.91 -29.45 2.16
CA VAL A 187 -8.75 -30.34 3.31
C VAL A 187 -7.64 -29.84 4.23
N GLY A 188 -6.47 -29.47 3.68
CA GLY A 188 -5.36 -28.93 4.47
C GLY A 188 -5.71 -27.62 5.19
N ILE A 189 -6.59 -26.77 4.63
CA ILE A 189 -7.15 -25.61 5.35
C ILE A 189 -7.89 -26.07 6.61
N ILE A 190 -8.77 -27.07 6.51
CA ILE A 190 -9.54 -27.58 7.64
C ILE A 190 -8.60 -28.23 8.67
N GLU A 191 -7.67 -29.06 8.22
CA GLU A 191 -6.70 -29.72 9.08
C GLU A 191 -5.81 -28.73 9.82
N SER A 192 -5.33 -27.69 9.15
CA SER A 192 -4.59 -26.60 9.79
C SER A 192 -5.48 -25.92 10.83
N GLY A 193 -6.74 -25.59 10.53
CA GLY A 193 -7.67 -25.02 11.49
C GLY A 193 -7.87 -25.88 12.75
N LEU A 194 -8.08 -27.19 12.58
CA LEU A 194 -8.26 -28.14 13.69
C LEU A 194 -6.99 -28.31 14.51
N ALA A 195 -5.84 -28.44 13.83
CA ALA A 195 -4.55 -28.58 14.49
C ALA A 195 -4.22 -27.37 15.36
N ARG A 196 -4.74 -26.18 15.05
CA ARG A 196 -4.48 -24.96 15.84
C ARG A 196 -4.90 -25.10 17.30
N PHE A 197 -6.03 -25.76 17.53
CA PHE A 197 -6.71 -25.83 18.82
C PHE A 197 -6.80 -27.25 19.37
N LYS A 198 -5.94 -28.16 18.91
CA LYS A 198 -5.99 -29.59 19.26
C LYS A 198 -6.01 -29.85 20.77
N GLU A 199 -5.34 -29.00 21.56
CA GLU A 199 -5.31 -29.06 23.04
C GLU A 199 -6.57 -28.50 23.71
N TRP A 200 -7.33 -27.62 23.04
CA TRP A 200 -8.59 -27.05 23.56
C TRP A 200 -9.80 -27.97 23.34
N ILE A 201 -9.75 -28.82 22.30
CA ILE A 201 -10.84 -29.75 21.97
C ILE A 201 -10.90 -30.93 22.97
N SER A 202 -9.78 -31.28 23.61
CA SER A 202 -9.74 -32.38 24.59
C SER A 202 -10.30 -32.03 25.97
N ASP A 203 -10.56 -30.75 26.25
CA ASP A 203 -11.05 -30.25 27.55
C ASP A 203 -12.55 -29.88 27.52
N CYS A 204 -13.28 -30.26 26.46
CA CYS A 204 -14.73 -30.05 26.30
C CYS A 204 -15.54 -31.35 26.37
#